data_AF-A0A818A5D8-F1
#
_entry.id   AF-A0A818A5D8-F1
#
_cell.length_a   1.000
_cell.length_b   1.000
_cell.length_c   1.000
_cell.angle_alpha   90.00
_cell.angle_beta   90.00
_cell.angle_gamma   90.00
#
_symmetry.space_group_name_H-M   'P 1'
#
loop_
_entity.id
_entity.type
_entity.pdbx_description
1 polymer ?
#
loop_
_entity_poly.entity_id
_entity_poly.type
_entity_poly.pdbx_seq_one_letter_code
_entity_poly.pdbx_strand_id
1 'polypeptide(L)'
;NRKPMLTEYDEYYNWKSSPQEWTFPLQECLFSGIKVWCPAEPEKLVANIYGPISVKISSKKCVNGSWVASDEYRLAKSMMNNSVITNTTKL
;
A
#
# COMPACT_ATOMS: atom_id res chain seq x y z
N ASN A 1 4.02 27.48 3.93
CA ASN A 1 4.85 26.63 3.05
C ASN A 1 4.08 25.39 2.63
N ARG A 2 3.76 25.22 1.34
CA ARG A 2 3.13 23.99 0.84
C ARG A 2 4.23 22.98 0.53
N LYS A 3 4.12 21.75 1.06
CA LYS A 3 5.03 20.66 0.68
C LYS A 3 4.76 20.24 -0.77
N PRO A 4 5.79 19.95 -1.57
CA PRO A 4 5.59 19.49 -2.94
C PRO A 4 4.95 18.10 -2.96
N MET A 5 4.07 17.88 -3.95
CA MET A 5 3.27 16.67 -4.12
C MET A 5 3.60 16.02 -5.45
N LEU A 6 3.60 14.70 -5.48
CA LEU A 6 3.55 13.90 -6.71
C LEU A 6 2.12 13.45 -6.92
N THR A 7 1.62 13.62 -8.14
CA THR A 7 0.25 13.31 -8.49
C THR A 7 0.23 12.34 -9.66
N GLU A 8 -0.51 11.24 -9.51
CA GLU A 8 -0.72 10.23 -10.54
C GLU A 8 -2.22 10.04 -10.83
N TYR A 9 -2.51 9.51 -12.00
CA TYR A 9 -3.84 9.12 -12.40
C TYR A 9 -3.92 7.59 -12.38
N ASP A 10 -4.74 7.05 -11.49
CA ASP A 10 -4.81 5.60 -11.27
C ASP A 10 -5.68 4.86 -12.30
N GLU A 11 -5.64 3.52 -12.26
CA GLU A 11 -6.41 2.65 -13.17
C GLU A 11 -7.93 2.80 -13.03
N TYR A 12 -8.40 3.43 -11.95
CA TYR A 12 -9.80 3.70 -11.67
C TYR A 12 -10.19 5.14 -12.02
N TYR A 13 -9.37 5.85 -12.79
CA TYR A 13 -9.62 7.21 -13.24
C TYR A 13 -9.67 8.24 -12.09
N ASN A 14 -8.99 7.95 -10.98
CA ASN A 14 -8.88 8.86 -9.83
C ASN A 14 -7.50 9.50 -9.75
N TRP A 15 -7.48 10.76 -9.35
CA TRP A 15 -6.24 11.45 -9.00
C TRP A 15 -5.80 11.02 -7.61
N LYS A 16 -4.57 10.53 -7.49
CA LYS A 16 -3.91 10.27 -6.21
C LYS A 16 -2.70 11.17 -6.06
N SER A 17 -2.56 11.77 -4.89
CA SER A 17 -1.43 12.64 -4.55
C SER A 17 -0.67 12.07 -3.35
N SER A 18 0.65 12.20 -3.36
CA SER A 18 1.52 11.81 -2.25
C SER A 18 2.64 12.84 -2.03
N PRO A 19 3.12 13.03 -0.78
CA PRO A 19 4.33 13.79 -0.49
C PRO A 19 5.52 13.37 -1.35
N GLN A 20 6.17 14.35 -1.98
CA GLN A 20 7.38 14.09 -2.78
C GLN A 20 8.48 13.43 -1.91
N GLU A 21 8.54 13.79 -0.63
CA GLU A 21 9.44 13.20 0.38
C GLU A 21 9.23 11.69 0.60
N TRP A 22 8.08 11.12 0.23
CA TRP A 22 7.87 9.67 0.30
C TRP A 22 8.56 8.93 -0.84
N THR A 23 8.80 9.62 -1.97
CA THR A 23 9.48 9.05 -3.14
C THR A 23 10.96 9.39 -3.15
N PHE A 24 11.31 10.66 -2.93
CA PHE A 24 12.67 11.15 -3.08
C PHE A 24 13.32 11.53 -1.73
N PRO A 25 14.65 11.35 -1.59
CA PRO A 25 15.55 10.73 -2.55
C PRO A 25 15.32 9.21 -2.65
N LEU A 26 15.61 8.63 -3.82
CA LEU A 26 15.59 7.18 -3.95
C LEU A 26 16.69 6.54 -3.09
N GLN A 27 16.41 5.36 -2.56
CA GLN A 27 17.33 4.59 -1.72
C GLN A 27 17.61 3.22 -2.34
N GLU A 28 18.83 2.72 -2.18
CA GLU A 28 19.16 1.35 -2.62
C GLU A 28 18.37 0.32 -1.79
N CYS A 29 17.77 -0.65 -2.46
CA CYS A 29 17.02 -1.74 -1.84
C CYS A 29 17.19 -3.04 -2.64
N LEU A 30 16.72 -4.15 -2.09
CA LEU A 30 16.66 -5.44 -2.79
C LEU A 30 15.23 -5.75 -3.20
N PHE A 31 15.03 -5.99 -4.49
CA PHE A 31 13.78 -6.52 -5.03
C PHE A 31 14.04 -7.87 -5.70
N SER A 32 13.48 -8.94 -5.13
CA SER A 32 13.74 -10.32 -5.59
C SER A 32 15.23 -10.67 -5.70
N GLY A 33 16.04 -10.18 -4.75
CA GLY A 33 17.49 -10.39 -4.71
C GLY A 33 18.32 -9.49 -5.63
N ILE A 34 17.68 -8.62 -6.41
CA ILE A 34 18.36 -7.67 -7.30
C ILE A 34 18.43 -6.30 -6.61
N LYS A 35 19.61 -5.66 -6.63
CA LYS A 35 19.77 -4.29 -6.14
C LYS A 35 19.08 -3.31 -7.09
N VAL A 36 18.13 -2.54 -6.56
CA VAL A 36 17.36 -1.53 -7.30
C VAL A 36 17.23 -0.24 -6.47
N TRP A 37 16.62 0.79 -7.06
CA TRP A 37 16.30 2.05 -6.38
C TRP A 37 14.84 2.07 -5.95
N CYS A 38 14.59 2.08 -4.64
CA CYS A 38 13.27 2.20 -4.04
C CYS A 38 12.95 3.66 -3.66
N PRO A 39 11.66 4.00 -3.52
CA PRO A 39 11.23 5.20 -2.82
C PRO A 39 11.85 5.35 -1.42
N ALA A 40 11.97 6.58 -0.92
CA ALA A 40 12.45 6.87 0.44
C ALA A 40 11.56 6.24 1.53
N GLU A 41 10.25 6.22 1.32
CA GLU A 41 9.26 5.69 2.28
C GLU A 41 8.26 4.76 1.58
N PRO A 42 8.71 3.57 1.13
CA PRO A 42 7.92 2.70 0.27
C PRO A 42 6.66 2.17 0.96
N GLU A 43 6.72 1.93 2.27
CA GLU A 43 5.57 1.47 3.05
C GLU A 43 4.42 2.50 3.07
N LYS A 44 4.74 3.80 3.17
CA LYS A 44 3.72 4.85 3.16
C LYS A 44 3.06 4.96 1.80
N LEU A 45 3.83 4.83 0.71
CA LEU A 45 3.29 4.79 -0.64
C LEU A 45 2.38 3.57 -0.86
N VAL A 46 2.84 2.37 -0.48
CA VAL A 46 2.03 1.15 -0.60
C VAL A 46 0.76 1.26 0.22
N ALA A 47 0.82 1.76 1.45
CA ALA A 47 -0.35 1.97 2.30
C ALA A 47 -1.33 2.98 1.70
N ASN A 48 -0.84 4.07 1.09
CA ASN A 48 -1.66 5.10 0.47
C ASN A 48 -2.35 4.60 -0.81
N ILE A 49 -1.65 3.81 -1.63
CA ILE A 49 -2.16 3.32 -2.91
C ILE A 49 -3.11 2.13 -2.72
N TYR A 50 -2.71 1.16 -1.91
CA TYR A 50 -3.36 -0.15 -1.78
C TYR A 50 -4.02 -0.41 -0.42
N GLY A 51 -3.90 0.52 0.53
CA GLY A 51 -4.40 0.39 1.90
C GLY A 51 -3.35 -0.17 2.88
N PRO A 52 -3.52 0.08 4.19
CA PRO A 52 -2.48 -0.16 5.20
C PRO A 52 -2.06 -1.64 5.35
N ILE A 53 -2.97 -2.58 5.09
CA ILE A 53 -2.69 -4.03 5.18
C ILE A 53 -1.73 -4.48 4.07
N SER A 54 -1.77 -3.80 2.93
CA SER A 54 -1.04 -4.16 1.72
C SER A 54 0.48 -4.01 1.86
N VAL A 55 0.95 -3.32 2.91
CA VAL A 55 2.38 -3.25 3.28
C VAL A 55 2.92 -4.63 3.69
N LYS A 56 2.07 -5.46 4.30
CA LYS A 56 2.48 -6.77 4.83
C LYS A 56 1.97 -7.93 3.99
N ILE A 57 0.74 -7.83 3.49
CA ILE A 57 0.03 -8.94 2.85
C ILE A 57 -0.56 -8.47 1.53
N SER A 58 -0.21 -9.15 0.44
CA SER A 58 -0.80 -8.90 -0.88
C SER A 58 -2.26 -9.38 -0.94
N SER A 59 -3.11 -8.65 -1.65
CA SER A 59 -4.49 -9.06 -1.95
C SER A 59 -4.57 -10.29 -2.88
N LYS A 60 -3.47 -10.64 -3.53
CA LYS A 60 -3.34 -11.79 -4.44
C LYS A 60 -2.13 -12.65 -4.08
N LYS A 61 -2.27 -13.96 -4.24
CA LYS A 61 -1.19 -14.96 -4.14
C LYS A 61 -1.11 -15.78 -5.41
N CYS A 62 0.09 -16.20 -5.80
CA CYS A 62 0.26 -17.11 -6.94
C CYS A 62 0.14 -18.56 -6.44
N VAL A 63 -0.78 -19.33 -7.03
CA VAL A 63 -1.00 -20.75 -6.73
C VAL A 63 -1.05 -21.50 -8.05
N ASN A 64 -0.17 -22.48 -8.23
CA ASN A 64 -0.08 -23.27 -9.46
C ASN A 64 -0.01 -22.42 -10.74
N GLY A 65 0.77 -21.34 -10.72
CA GLY A 65 0.93 -20.42 -11.85
C GLY A 65 -0.24 -19.46 -12.09
N SER A 66 -1.29 -19.50 -11.26
CA SER A 66 -2.45 -18.60 -11.36
C SER A 66 -2.50 -17.63 -10.18
N TRP A 67 -2.78 -16.35 -10.47
CA TRP A 67 -3.03 -15.35 -9.42
C TRP A 67 -4.45 -15.48 -8.88
N VAL A 68 -4.56 -15.86 -7.60
CA VAL A 68 -5.84 -16.00 -6.89
C VAL A 68 -5.92 -15.01 -5.75
N ALA A 69 -7.13 -14.70 -5.28
CA ALA A 69 -7.33 -13.86 -4.10
C ALA A 69 -6.65 -14.47 -2.86
N SER A 70 -6.08 -13.61 -2.00
CA SER A 70 -5.45 -14.04 -0.75
C SER A 70 -6.48 -14.12 0.37
N ASP A 71 -6.72 -15.32 0.90
CA ASP A 71 -7.60 -15.54 2.06
C ASP A 71 -7.06 -14.83 3.31
N GLU A 72 -5.73 -14.83 3.50
CA GLU A 72 -5.05 -14.13 4.59
C GLU A 72 -5.35 -12.63 4.54
N TYR A 73 -5.25 -12.02 3.34
CA TYR A 73 -5.60 -10.63 3.14
C TYR A 73 -7.07 -10.35 3.46
N ARG A 74 -7.99 -11.23 3.04
CA ARG A 74 -9.43 -11.09 3.32
C ARG A 74 -9.71 -11.13 4.82
N LEU A 75 -9.09 -12.06 5.55
CA LEU A 75 -9.21 -12.17 7.00
C LEU A 75 -8.65 -10.93 7.70
N ALA A 76 -7.43 -10.52 7.35
CA ALA A 76 -6.79 -9.32 7.90
C ALA A 76 -7.63 -8.06 7.67
N LYS A 77 -8.20 -7.91 6.45
CA LYS A 77 -9.08 -6.80 6.10
C LYS A 77 -10.40 -6.82 6.87
N SER A 78 -10.99 -7.98 7.07
CA SER A 78 -12.20 -8.12 7.89
C SER A 78 -11.94 -7.73 9.35
N MET A 79 -10.81 -8.14 9.93
CA MET A 79 -10.47 -7.81 11.31
C MET A 79 -10.27 -6.29 11.50
N MET A 80 -9.58 -5.62 10.57
CA MET A 80 -9.41 -4.16 10.64
C MET A 80 -10.74 -3.41 10.51
N ASN A 81 -11.62 -3.83 9.61
CA ASN A 81 -12.94 -3.20 9.47
C ASN A 81 -13.78 -3.37 10.75
N ASN A 82 -13.70 -4.51 11.43
CA ASN A 82 -14.43 -4.74 12.68
C ASN A 82 -13.86 -3.92 13.84
N SER A 83 -12.54 -3.74 13.91
CA SER A 83 -11.91 -2.85 14.91
C SER A 83 -12.32 -1.38 14.74
N VAL A 84 -12.55 -0.94 13.49
CA VAL A 84 -13.10 0.40 13.22
C VAL A 84 -14.54 0.51 13.70
N ILE A 85 -15.39 -0.50 13.47
CA ILE A 85 -16.80 -0.49 13.90
C ILE A 85 -16.92 -0.48 15.43
N THR A 86 -16.10 -1.23 16.16
CA THR A 86 -16.14 -1.25 17.64
C THR A 86 -15.75 0.08 18.29
N ASN A 87 -15.04 0.96 17.59
CA ASN A 87 -14.70 2.30 18.07
C ASN A 87 -15.76 3.35 17.74
N THR A 88 -16.71 3.06 16.85
CA THR A 88 -17.80 3.98 16.48
C THR A 88 -19.07 3.76 17.32
N THR A 89 -19.14 2.70 18.14
CA THR A 89 -20.28 2.41 19.03
C THR A 89 -20.06 2.83 20.49
N LYS A 90 -19.01 3.62 20.78
CA LYS A 90 -18.83 4.31 22.06
C LYS A 90 -19.01 5.82 21.87
N LEU A 91 -20.25 6.24 21.66
CA LEU A 91 -20.73 7.61 21.90
C LEU A 91 -22.00 7.53 22.73
#